data_AF-A0A6I7QRR7-F1
#
_entry.id   AF-A0A6I7QRR7-F1
#
_cell.length_a   1.000
_cell.length_b   1.000
_cell.length_c   1.000
_cell.angle_alpha   90.00
_cell.angle_beta   90.00
_cell.angle_gamma   90.00
#
_symmetry.space_group_name_H-M   'P 1'
#
loop_
_entity.id
_entity.type
_entity.pdbx_description
1 polymer ?
#
loop_
_entity_poly.entity_id
_entity_poly.type
_entity_poly.pdbx_seq_one_letter_code
_entity_poly.pdbx_strand_id
1 'polypeptide(L)'
;MIRTMTPQLQAALADLNPGQREAVLHQSSPLLILAGAGSGKTRVVTVKIAYLIDELGVDPRSILAVTFTNKAAGEMRERAASLVEHASEVTIRTFHSFGAWMLRRNADAAGLPRDFSIYDDDDVVTLLHALYPEHKRATMGRYARVISRAKDY
;
A
#
# COMPACT_ATOMS: atom_id res chain seq x y z
N MET A 1 8.05 19.74 -26.54
CA MET A 1 7.17 18.66 -27.03
C MET A 1 5.94 18.65 -26.13
N ILE A 2 4.75 18.90 -26.67
CA ILE A 2 3.51 18.76 -25.90
C ILE A 2 3.25 17.25 -25.83
N ARG A 3 3.45 16.65 -24.65
CA ARG A 3 3.19 15.22 -24.45
C ARG A 3 1.67 15.07 -24.39
N THR A 4 1.09 14.41 -25.39
CA THR A 4 -0.34 14.11 -25.40
C THR A 4 -0.60 12.92 -24.48
N MET A 5 -1.58 13.06 -23.60
CA MET A 5 -2.04 12.02 -22.67
C MET A 5 -2.36 10.70 -23.41
N THR A 6 -2.13 9.54 -22.79
CA THR A 6 -2.40 8.25 -23.44
C THR A 6 -3.89 8.08 -23.79
N PRO A 7 -4.22 7.41 -24.91
CA PRO A 7 -5.63 7.14 -25.27
C PRO A 7 -6.40 6.40 -24.17
N GLN A 8 -5.72 5.47 -23.48
CA GLN A 8 -6.29 4.69 -22.38
C GLN A 8 -6.65 5.59 -21.19
N LEU A 9 -5.76 6.50 -20.81
CA LEU A 9 -6.02 7.46 -19.73
C LEU A 9 -7.12 8.45 -20.11
N GLN A 10 -7.15 8.92 -21.36
CA GLN A 10 -8.19 9.80 -21.86
C GLN A 10 -9.58 9.15 -21.79
N ALA A 11 -9.71 7.90 -22.24
CA ALA A 11 -10.95 7.14 -22.13
C ALA A 11 -11.34 6.90 -20.66
N ALA A 12 -10.38 6.56 -19.80
CA ALA A 12 -10.63 6.30 -18.40
C ALA A 12 -11.16 7.53 -17.65
N LEU A 13 -10.63 8.72 -17.95
CA LEU A 13 -11.08 10.02 -17.43
C LEU A 13 -12.48 10.41 -17.93
N ALA A 14 -12.79 10.12 -19.19
CA ALA A 14 -14.08 10.42 -19.78
C ALA A 14 -15.23 9.61 -19.16
N ASP A 15 -14.94 8.40 -18.69
CA ASP A 15 -15.92 7.49 -18.09
C ASP A 15 -16.00 7.62 -16.54
N LEU A 16 -15.41 8.68 -15.96
CA LEU A 16 -15.60 9.04 -14.55
C LEU A 16 -16.83 9.90 -14.35
N ASN A 17 -17.55 9.67 -13.25
CA ASN A 17 -18.57 10.63 -12.81
C ASN A 17 -17.92 11.94 -12.31
N PRO A 18 -18.68 13.04 -12.14
CA PRO A 18 -18.12 14.34 -11.76
C PRO A 18 -17.26 14.31 -10.49
N GLY A 19 -17.71 13.66 -9.41
CA GLY A 19 -16.97 13.61 -8.14
C GLY A 19 -15.71 12.74 -8.22
N GLN A 20 -15.76 11.64 -8.97
CA GLN A 20 -14.57 10.82 -9.25
C GLN A 20 -13.54 11.61 -10.08
N ARG A 21 -14.00 12.34 -11.09
CA ARG A 21 -13.14 13.18 -11.93
C ARG A 21 -12.50 14.30 -11.13
N GLU A 22 -13.28 14.99 -10.29
CA GLU A 22 -12.77 15.99 -9.35
C GLU A 22 -11.67 15.41 -8.46
N ALA A 23 -11.90 14.24 -7.87
CA ALA A 23 -10.90 13.55 -7.04
C ALA A 23 -9.61 13.19 -7.80
N VAL A 24 -9.73 12.75 -9.07
CA VAL A 24 -8.56 12.43 -9.91
C VAL A 24 -7.79 13.71 -10.29
N LEU A 25 -8.49 14.80 -10.60
CA LEU A 25 -7.87 16.04 -11.04
C LEU A 25 -7.33 16.90 -9.88
N HIS A 26 -7.75 16.64 -8.64
CA HIS A 26 -7.33 17.38 -7.45
C HIS A 26 -5.82 17.36 -7.23
N GLN A 27 -5.22 18.49 -6.88
CA GLN A 27 -3.77 18.66 -6.72
C GLN A 27 -3.44 19.52 -5.49
N SER A 28 -2.19 19.43 -5.02
CA SER A 28 -1.53 20.42 -4.14
C SER A 28 -2.05 20.55 -2.71
N SER A 29 -3.04 19.77 -2.29
CA SER A 29 -3.49 19.71 -0.89
C SER A 29 -3.94 18.30 -0.47
N PRO A 30 -4.00 18.01 0.85
CA PRO A 30 -4.58 16.76 1.33
C PRO A 30 -6.05 16.62 0.91
N LEU A 31 -6.42 15.42 0.42
CA LEU A 31 -7.78 15.10 -0.01
C LEU A 31 -8.31 13.86 0.71
N LEU A 32 -9.51 13.97 1.29
CA LEU A 32 -10.27 12.85 1.83
C LEU A 32 -11.44 12.51 0.90
N ILE A 33 -11.47 11.27 0.40
CA ILE A 33 -12.54 10.77 -0.44
C ILE A 33 -13.44 9.84 0.38
N LEU A 34 -14.66 10.29 0.70
CA LEU A 34 -15.68 9.48 1.36
C LEU A 34 -16.50 8.72 0.30
N ALA A 35 -16.38 7.40 0.28
CA ALA A 35 -16.91 6.60 -0.81
C ALA A 35 -17.49 5.26 -0.34
N GLY A 36 -18.77 5.04 -0.62
CA GLY A 36 -19.52 3.82 -0.25
C GLY A 36 -19.04 2.56 -0.99
N ALA A 37 -19.58 1.39 -0.65
CA ALA A 37 -19.32 0.16 -1.41
C ALA A 37 -19.73 0.34 -2.89
N GLY A 38 -18.98 -0.27 -3.82
CA GLY A 38 -19.28 -0.20 -5.27
C GLY A 38 -19.04 1.15 -5.96
N SER A 39 -18.69 2.22 -5.24
CA SER A 39 -18.51 3.59 -5.78
C SER A 39 -17.29 3.81 -6.69
N GLY A 40 -16.52 2.77 -7.00
CA GLY A 40 -15.34 2.90 -7.87
C GLY A 40 -14.08 3.46 -7.20
N LYS A 41 -13.94 3.37 -5.86
CA LYS A 41 -12.73 3.83 -5.12
C LYS A 41 -11.41 3.41 -5.76
N THR A 42 -11.26 2.12 -6.05
CA THR A 42 -10.03 1.58 -6.66
C THR A 42 -9.77 2.21 -8.02
N ARG A 43 -10.82 2.41 -8.83
CA ARG A 43 -10.73 3.07 -10.14
C ARG A 43 -10.23 4.51 -10.00
N VAL A 44 -10.76 5.27 -9.05
CA VAL A 44 -10.30 6.64 -8.77
C VAL A 44 -8.81 6.66 -8.44
N VAL A 45 -8.36 5.78 -7.55
CA VAL A 45 -6.94 5.70 -7.16
C VAL A 45 -6.04 5.33 -8.34
N THR A 46 -6.41 4.33 -9.15
CA THR A 46 -5.57 3.89 -10.27
C THR A 46 -5.51 4.93 -11.38
N VAL A 47 -6.63 5.60 -11.69
CA VAL A 47 -6.66 6.69 -12.67
C VAL A 47 -5.90 7.90 -12.13
N LYS A 48 -5.96 8.19 -10.81
CA LYS A 48 -5.16 9.24 -10.20
C LYS A 48 -3.66 9.00 -10.36
N ILE A 49 -3.19 7.77 -10.10
CA ILE A 49 -1.78 7.41 -10.29
C ILE A 49 -1.35 7.65 -11.74
N ALA A 50 -2.13 7.15 -12.70
CA ALA A 50 -1.86 7.34 -14.12
C ALA A 50 -1.83 8.83 -14.51
N TYR A 51 -2.79 9.62 -14.02
CA TYR A 51 -2.87 11.07 -14.25
C TYR A 51 -1.65 11.82 -13.70
N LEU A 52 -1.19 11.48 -12.48
CA LEU A 52 0.02 12.09 -11.91
C LEU A 52 1.24 11.85 -12.81
N ILE A 53 1.38 10.65 -13.36
CA ILE A 53 2.55 10.25 -14.16
C ILE A 53 2.52 10.85 -15.56
N ASP A 54 1.41 10.67 -16.28
CA ASP A 54 1.34 10.95 -17.71
C ASP A 54 1.04 12.42 -18.01
N GLU A 55 0.10 13.01 -17.27
CA GLU A 55 -0.29 14.41 -17.47
C GLU A 55 0.60 15.36 -16.66
N LEU A 56 0.84 15.07 -15.37
CA LEU A 56 1.62 15.97 -14.51
C LEU A 56 3.12 15.70 -14.52
N GLY A 57 3.57 14.63 -15.19
CA GLY A 57 4.99 14.29 -15.29
C GLY A 57 5.65 13.91 -13.96
N VAL A 58 4.87 13.46 -12.97
CA VAL A 58 5.41 13.01 -11.68
C VAL A 58 6.20 11.71 -11.89
N ASP A 59 7.41 11.65 -11.33
CA ASP A 59 8.21 10.42 -11.32
C ASP A 59 7.42 9.32 -10.60
N PRO A 60 7.08 8.19 -11.26
CA PRO A 60 6.40 7.05 -10.64
C PRO A 60 7.02 6.60 -9.31
N ARG A 61 8.35 6.71 -9.18
CA ARG A 61 9.10 6.28 -8.00
C ARG A 61 8.90 7.19 -6.79
N SER A 62 8.36 8.39 -6.99
CA SER A 62 7.94 9.32 -5.92
C SER A 62 6.50 9.08 -5.45
N ILE A 63 5.76 8.17 -6.09
CA ILE A 63 4.38 7.86 -5.74
C ILE A 63 4.34 6.61 -4.85
N LEU A 64 3.68 6.73 -3.71
CA LEU A 64 3.38 5.63 -2.78
C LEU A 64 1.87 5.41 -2.72
N ALA A 65 1.43 4.17 -2.97
CA ALA A 65 0.08 3.73 -2.67
C ALA A 65 0.10 2.55 -1.69
N VAL A 66 -0.68 2.66 -0.62
CA VAL A 66 -0.79 1.63 0.42
C VAL A 66 -2.20 1.08 0.50
N THR A 67 -2.31 -0.23 0.77
CA THR A 67 -3.59 -0.92 0.96
C THR A 67 -3.47 -2.00 2.04
N PHE A 68 -4.56 -2.68 2.36
CA PHE A 68 -4.59 -3.69 3.42
C PHE A 68 -4.24 -5.10 2.95
N THR A 69 -4.45 -5.44 1.67
CA THR A 69 -4.24 -6.80 1.17
C THR A 69 -3.29 -6.86 -0.01
N ASN A 70 -2.52 -7.94 -0.10
CA ASN A 70 -1.61 -8.17 -1.24
C ASN A 70 -2.37 -8.27 -2.57
N LYS A 71 -3.58 -8.87 -2.55
CA LYS A 71 -4.46 -8.94 -3.71
C LYS A 71 -4.83 -7.54 -4.21
N ALA A 72 -5.27 -6.65 -3.33
CA ALA A 72 -5.60 -5.27 -3.72
C ALA A 72 -4.37 -4.51 -4.24
N ALA A 73 -3.18 -4.75 -3.68
CA ALA A 73 -1.94 -4.13 -4.15
C ALA A 73 -1.57 -4.62 -5.56
N GLY A 74 -1.73 -5.92 -5.83
CA GLY A 74 -1.54 -6.51 -7.15
C GLY A 74 -2.51 -5.94 -8.19
N GLU A 75 -3.81 -6.01 -7.89
CA GLU A 75 -4.86 -5.48 -8.78
C GLU A 75 -4.70 -3.99 -9.07
N MET A 76 -4.32 -3.18 -8.07
CA MET A 76 -4.08 -1.74 -8.26
C MET A 76 -2.89 -1.48 -9.18
N ARG A 77 -1.81 -2.27 -9.04
CA ARG A 77 -0.64 -2.18 -9.93
C ARG A 77 -0.98 -2.51 -11.36
N GLU A 78 -1.66 -3.64 -11.59
CA GLU A 78 -2.07 -4.06 -12.93
C GLU A 78 -2.97 -3.02 -13.61
N ARG A 79 -3.96 -2.50 -12.86
CA ARG A 79 -4.88 -1.48 -13.37
C ARG A 79 -4.23 -0.12 -13.65
N ALA A 80 -3.23 0.28 -12.86
CA ALA A 80 -2.51 1.52 -13.14
C ALA A 80 -1.58 1.36 -14.35
N ALA A 81 -0.85 0.23 -14.42
CA ALA A 81 0.05 -0.08 -15.54
C ALA A 81 -0.68 -0.26 -16.87
N SER A 82 -1.94 -0.70 -16.86
CA SER A 82 -2.76 -0.79 -18.07
C SER A 82 -3.22 0.57 -18.63
N LEU A 83 -3.18 1.63 -17.82
CA LEU A 83 -3.46 3.01 -18.26
C LEU A 83 -2.20 3.70 -18.78
N VAL A 84 -1.08 3.50 -18.07
CA VAL A 84 0.23 4.10 -18.36
C VAL A 84 1.30 3.09 -17.96
N GLU A 85 2.12 2.64 -18.93
CA GLU A 85 3.12 1.58 -18.72
C GLU A 85 4.09 1.89 -17.56
N HIS A 86 4.56 3.14 -17.47
CA HIS A 86 5.45 3.61 -16.41
C HIS A 86 4.84 3.54 -15.00
N ALA A 87 3.52 3.38 -14.86
CA ALA A 87 2.90 3.18 -13.55
C ALA A 87 3.29 1.85 -12.89
N SER A 88 3.90 0.92 -13.63
CA SER A 88 4.50 -0.30 -13.06
C SER A 88 5.66 -0.01 -12.08
N GLU A 89 6.31 1.15 -12.19
CA GLU A 89 7.40 1.59 -11.31
C GLU A 89 6.91 2.19 -9.97
N VAL A 90 5.60 2.40 -9.81
CA VAL A 90 5.01 2.96 -8.59
C VAL A 90 5.16 2.01 -7.41
N THR A 91 5.47 2.56 -6.23
CA THR A 91 5.50 1.77 -5.00
C THR A 91 4.08 1.50 -4.51
N ILE A 92 3.51 0.37 -4.90
CA ILE A 92 2.19 -0.11 -4.45
C ILE A 92 2.38 -1.31 -3.51
N ARG A 93 2.07 -1.16 -2.23
CA ARG A 93 2.36 -2.16 -1.18
C ARG A 93 1.21 -2.28 -0.18
N THR A 94 1.22 -3.33 0.63
CA THR A 94 0.45 -3.30 1.89
C THR A 94 1.17 -2.46 2.94
N PHE A 95 0.47 -2.06 4.01
CA PHE A 95 1.09 -1.39 5.15
C PHE A 95 2.30 -2.17 5.70
N HIS A 96 2.13 -3.46 5.97
CA HIS A 96 3.21 -4.33 6.46
C HIS A 96 4.37 -4.46 5.46
N SER A 97 4.07 -4.71 4.19
CA SER A 97 5.09 -4.83 3.14
C SER A 97 5.83 -3.52 2.88
N PHE A 98 5.18 -2.37 3.10
CA PHE A 98 5.82 -1.06 3.06
C PHE A 98 6.72 -0.84 4.28
N GLY A 99 6.23 -1.11 5.49
CA GLY A 99 7.01 -1.01 6.73
C GLY A 99 8.28 -1.85 6.68
N ALA A 100 8.17 -3.12 6.29
CA ALA A 100 9.33 -3.99 6.12
C ALA A 100 10.32 -3.47 5.07
N TRP A 101 9.83 -3.00 3.92
CA TRP A 101 10.68 -2.40 2.89
C TRP A 101 11.42 -1.14 3.38
N MET A 102 10.71 -0.27 4.10
CA MET A 102 11.26 0.96 4.67
C MET A 102 12.33 0.66 5.72
N LEU A 103 12.06 -0.27 6.64
CA LEU A 103 13.00 -0.70 7.67
C LEU A 103 14.25 -1.33 7.06
N ARG A 104 14.12 -2.23 6.07
CA ARG A 104 15.29 -2.84 5.41
C ARG A 104 16.16 -1.82 4.69
N ARG A 105 15.54 -0.80 4.07
CA ARG A 105 16.28 0.28 3.39
C ARG A 105 17.06 1.16 4.37
N ASN A 106 16.55 1.31 5.59
CA ASN A 106 17.10 2.17 6.64
C ASN A 106 17.56 1.37 7.88
N ALA A 107 18.00 0.12 7.68
CA ALA A 107 18.20 -0.83 8.78
C ALA A 107 19.21 -0.33 9.81
N ASP A 108 20.31 0.28 9.33
CA ASP A 108 21.36 0.84 10.18
C ASP A 108 20.82 1.94 11.12
N ALA A 109 19.97 2.83 10.59
CA ALA A 109 19.31 3.88 11.38
C ALA A 109 18.26 3.32 12.35
N ALA A 110 17.67 2.16 12.03
CA ALA A 110 16.72 1.47 12.89
C ALA A 110 17.41 0.60 13.97
N GLY A 111 18.74 0.46 13.93
CA GLY A 111 19.45 -0.48 14.80
C GLY A 111 19.11 -1.94 14.54
N LEU A 112 18.72 -2.27 13.29
CA LEU A 112 18.31 -3.60 12.88
C LEU A 112 19.28 -4.17 11.83
N PRO A 113 19.46 -5.50 11.79
CA PRO A 113 20.13 -6.14 10.66
C PRO A 113 19.28 -6.00 9.39
N ARG A 114 19.91 -5.83 8.22
CA ARG A 114 19.20 -5.63 6.93
C ARG A 114 18.32 -6.81 6.53
N ASP A 115 18.67 -8.00 6.98
CA ASP A 115 18.03 -9.29 6.71
C ASP A 115 17.20 -9.80 7.90
N PHE A 116 16.69 -8.89 8.75
CA PHE A 116 15.85 -9.29 9.87
C PHE A 116 14.69 -10.21 9.45
N SER A 117 14.46 -11.23 10.26
CA SER A 117 13.33 -12.14 10.13
C SER A 117 12.07 -11.50 10.69
N ILE A 118 10.95 -11.73 9.99
CA ILE A 118 9.62 -11.35 10.47
C ILE A 118 9.01 -12.62 11.03
N TYR A 119 8.75 -12.64 12.33
CA TYR A 119 8.10 -13.77 12.99
C TYR A 119 6.61 -13.75 12.67
N ASP A 120 6.08 -14.92 12.32
CA ASP A 120 4.64 -15.13 12.25
C ASP A 120 4.04 -15.41 13.65
N ASP A 121 2.73 -15.60 13.71
CA ASP A 121 2.03 -15.85 14.97
C ASP A 121 2.53 -17.10 15.70
N ASP A 122 2.92 -18.15 14.95
CA ASP A 122 3.40 -19.40 15.54
C ASP A 122 4.84 -19.28 16.03
N ASP A 123 5.70 -18.56 15.29
CA ASP A 123 7.05 -18.20 15.70
C ASP A 123 7.02 -17.43 17.03
N VAL A 124 6.12 -16.45 17.18
CA VAL A 124 5.95 -15.69 18.42
C VAL A 124 5.54 -16.61 19.57
N VAL A 125 4.59 -17.52 19.36
CA VAL A 125 4.15 -18.47 20.40
C VAL A 125 5.28 -19.42 20.79
N THR A 126 6.06 -19.89 19.81
CA THR A 126 7.22 -20.75 20.03
C THR A 126 8.31 -20.03 20.82
N LEU A 127 8.63 -18.78 20.47
CA LEU A 127 9.58 -17.96 21.21
C LEU A 127 9.14 -17.75 22.66
N LEU A 128 7.88 -17.37 22.88
CA LEU A 128 7.35 -17.16 24.22
C LEU A 128 7.40 -18.45 25.06
N HIS A 129 7.05 -19.59 24.47
CA HIS A 129 7.13 -20.87 25.17
C HIS A 129 8.57 -21.29 25.48
N ALA A 130 9.53 -20.96 24.61
CA ALA A 130 10.95 -21.21 24.89
C ALA A 130 11.48 -20.37 26.06
N LEU A 131 10.96 -19.15 26.23
CA LEU A 131 11.32 -18.25 27.35
C LEU A 131 10.60 -18.63 28.66
N TYR A 132 9.40 -19.20 28.57
CA TYR A 132 8.55 -19.56 29.71
C TYR A 132 8.06 -21.02 29.62
N PRO A 133 8.97 -22.01 29.70
CA PRO A 133 8.68 -23.42 29.42
C PRO A 133 7.73 -24.08 30.43
N GLU A 134 7.55 -23.51 31.62
CA GLU A 134 6.61 -23.94 32.66
C GLU A 134 5.14 -23.71 32.28
N HIS A 135 4.89 -22.84 31.30
CA HIS A 135 3.54 -22.51 30.87
C HIS A 135 3.15 -23.24 29.59
N LYS A 136 1.89 -23.71 29.54
CA LYS A 136 1.35 -24.37 28.34
C LYS A 136 1.39 -23.43 27.12
N ARG A 137 1.70 -23.97 25.94
CA ARG A 137 1.68 -23.24 24.65
C ARG A 137 0.37 -22.47 24.40
N ALA A 138 -0.77 -23.02 24.80
CA ALA A 138 -2.07 -22.34 24.70
C ALA A 138 -2.13 -21.03 25.54
N THR A 139 -1.44 -20.99 26.68
CA THR A 139 -1.30 -19.79 27.50
C THR A 139 -0.42 -18.75 26.79
N MET A 140 0.68 -19.17 26.17
CA MET A 140 1.53 -18.29 25.35
C MET A 140 0.77 -17.67 24.18
N GLY A 141 -0.10 -18.44 23.52
CA GLY A 141 -1.00 -17.92 22.48
C GLY A 141 -2.02 -16.89 22.97
N ARG A 142 -2.36 -16.85 24.27
CA ARG A 142 -3.17 -15.77 24.85
C ARG A 142 -2.32 -14.51 25.04
N TYR A 143 -1.10 -14.64 25.58
CA TYR A 143 -0.20 -13.50 25.75
C TYR A 143 0.25 -12.89 24.42
N ALA A 144 0.55 -13.71 23.41
CA ALA A 144 0.87 -13.23 22.07
C ALA A 144 -0.22 -12.30 21.50
N ARG A 145 -1.50 -12.65 21.71
CA ARG A 145 -2.64 -11.80 21.32
C ARG A 145 -2.71 -10.49 22.11
N VAL A 146 -2.42 -10.52 23.40
CA VAL A 146 -2.38 -9.29 24.23
C VAL A 146 -1.25 -8.37 23.77
N ILE A 147 -0.06 -8.93 23.50
CA ILE A 147 1.09 -8.18 22.97
C ILE A 147 0.75 -7.58 21.60
N SER A 148 0.16 -8.37 20.71
CA SER A 148 -0.26 -7.90 19.38
C SER A 148 -1.22 -6.71 19.50
N ARG A 149 -2.28 -6.87 20.31
CA ARG A 149 -3.25 -5.79 20.56
C ARG A 149 -2.59 -4.54 21.17
N ALA A 150 -1.60 -4.70 22.04
CA ALA A 150 -0.89 -3.57 22.63
C ALA A 150 -0.02 -2.78 21.62
N LYS A 151 0.33 -3.37 20.47
CA LYS A 151 1.07 -2.69 19.39
C LYS A 151 0.17 -1.86 18.47
N ASP A 152 -1.12 -2.16 18.44
CA ASP A 152 -2.11 -1.49 17.58
C ASP A 152 -2.68 -0.20 18.21
N TYR A 153 -2.31 0.12 19.46
CA TYR A 153 -2.70 1.34 20.20
C TYR A 153 -1.49 2.26 20.41
#